data_AF-A0A1I7I2S1-F1
#
_entry.id   AF-A0A1I7I2S1-F1
#
_cell.length_a   1.000
_cell.length_b   1.000
_cell.length_c   1.000
_cell.angle_alpha   90.00
_cell.angle_beta   90.00
_cell.angle_gamma   90.00
#
_symmetry.space_group_name_H-M   'P 1'
#
loop_
_entity.id
_entity.type
_entity.pdbx_description
1 polymer ?
#
loop_
_entity_poly.entity_id
_entity_poly.type
_entity_poly.pdbx_seq_one_letter_code
_entity_poly.pdbx_strand_id
1 'polypeptide(L)'
;MKEKNLNDDFDIRLRYTAFYSEQHLDFPNNERIYVEISNDETWNRDNWKRPFFYRKYNSEHFRDFNDYHHPTNVRLVRFADVLLMYAECIAQSGGSLSDAVAHVDRVRSRVEMPALAVNHPDAVSNRNAFVKRLQMERALELATEGHRWADIKRWRLLDSQTGVDQLKERDPDFNNFVIGRHDCLPVPSDEVNNNPNISQSSDCYY
;
A
#
# COMPACT_ATOMS: atom_id res chain seq x y z
N MET A 1 -4.19 6.28 7.24
CA MET A 1 -4.80 4.94 7.19
C MET A 1 -6.06 4.80 8.06
N LYS A 2 -6.38 5.77 8.95
CA LYS A 2 -7.57 5.71 9.82
C LYS A 2 -8.79 6.39 9.17
N GLU A 3 -9.18 5.96 7.98
CA GLU A 3 -10.45 6.39 7.38
C GLU A 3 -11.60 5.73 8.14
N LYS A 4 -12.70 6.45 8.38
CA LYS A 4 -13.86 5.93 9.10
C LYS A 4 -14.95 5.44 8.16
N ASN A 5 -15.67 4.40 8.59
CA ASN A 5 -16.85 3.86 7.92
C ASN A 5 -18.13 4.61 8.33
N LEU A 6 -19.30 4.13 7.89
CA LEU A 6 -20.60 4.76 8.22
C LEU A 6 -20.99 4.64 9.71
N ASN A 7 -20.36 3.73 10.46
CA ASN A 7 -20.59 3.50 11.88
C ASN A 7 -19.55 4.21 12.77
N ASP A 8 -18.74 5.10 12.19
CA ASP A 8 -17.61 5.79 12.85
C ASP A 8 -16.45 4.86 13.26
N ASP A 9 -16.47 3.59 12.84
CA ASP A 9 -15.37 2.64 13.02
C ASP A 9 -14.27 2.85 11.97
N PHE A 10 -13.04 2.49 12.29
CA PHE A 10 -11.94 2.55 11.32
C PHE A 10 -12.05 1.48 10.22
N ASP A 11 -11.54 1.79 9.04
CA ASP A 11 -11.41 0.86 7.91
C ASP A 11 -10.77 -0.46 8.35
N ILE A 12 -11.55 -1.53 8.28
CA ILE A 12 -11.17 -2.86 8.77
C ILE A 12 -9.92 -3.40 8.06
N ARG A 13 -9.57 -2.89 6.88
CA ARG A 13 -8.34 -3.28 6.18
C ARG A 13 -7.10 -2.92 6.98
N LEU A 14 -7.11 -1.86 7.78
CA LEU A 14 -5.99 -1.50 8.66
C LEU A 14 -5.73 -2.64 9.67
N ARG A 15 -6.78 -3.14 10.34
CA ARG A 15 -6.69 -4.27 11.28
C ARG A 15 -6.03 -5.49 10.66
N TYR A 16 -6.40 -5.85 9.42
CA TYR A 16 -5.88 -7.03 8.74
C TYR A 16 -4.54 -6.80 8.03
N THR A 17 -4.11 -5.54 7.89
CA THR A 17 -2.85 -5.21 7.25
C THR A 17 -1.69 -5.22 8.24
N ALA A 18 -1.93 -4.74 9.45
CA ALA A 18 -0.85 -4.37 10.35
C ALA A 18 -1.12 -4.56 11.83
N PHE A 19 -0.03 -4.73 12.57
CA PHE A 19 0.05 -4.49 14.00
C PHE A 19 0.68 -3.12 14.26
N TYR A 20 0.15 -2.40 15.23
CA TYR A 20 0.64 -1.11 15.70
C TYR A 20 0.16 -0.88 17.13
N SER A 21 0.78 0.05 17.86
CA SER A 21 0.60 0.25 19.30
C SER A 21 -0.86 0.44 19.70
N GLU A 22 -1.59 1.29 18.97
CA GLU A 22 -2.98 1.67 19.29
C GLU A 22 -4.02 0.71 18.72
N GLN A 23 -3.64 -0.42 18.12
CA GLN A 23 -4.60 -1.28 17.40
C GLN A 23 -5.73 -1.82 18.29
N HIS A 24 -5.48 -1.96 19.59
CA HIS A 24 -6.43 -2.44 20.58
C HIS A 24 -7.43 -1.35 21.01
N LEU A 25 -7.04 -0.08 20.86
CA LEU A 25 -7.91 1.08 21.04
C LEU A 25 -8.78 1.30 19.79
N ASP A 26 -8.20 1.07 18.62
CA ASP A 26 -8.88 1.27 17.33
C ASP A 26 -9.84 0.12 16.97
N PHE A 27 -9.54 -1.11 17.40
CA PHE A 27 -10.33 -2.31 17.08
C PHE A 27 -10.58 -3.14 18.33
N PRO A 28 -11.83 -3.26 18.82
CA PRO A 28 -12.15 -4.09 19.97
C PRO A 28 -11.75 -5.56 19.77
N ASN A 29 -11.27 -6.21 20.83
CA ASN A 29 -10.77 -7.59 20.81
C ASN A 29 -9.63 -7.80 19.79
N ASN A 30 -8.74 -6.81 19.69
CA ASN A 30 -7.56 -6.83 18.83
C ASN A 30 -6.27 -6.64 19.63
N GLU A 31 -6.20 -7.25 20.81
CA GLU A 31 -5.07 -7.15 21.71
C GLU A 31 -3.95 -8.14 21.37
N ARG A 32 -4.12 -9.03 20.38
CA ARG A 32 -3.09 -10.03 20.05
C ARG A 32 -2.11 -9.54 18.99
N ILE A 33 -0.82 -9.80 19.24
CA ILE A 33 0.29 -9.59 18.30
C ILE A 33 1.21 -10.80 18.29
N TYR A 34 1.20 -11.59 17.22
CA TYR A 34 1.96 -12.85 17.15
C TYR A 34 1.64 -13.77 18.34
N VAL A 35 2.58 -13.97 19.27
CA VAL A 35 2.45 -14.79 20.49
C VAL A 35 2.29 -13.96 21.77
N GLU A 36 2.20 -12.63 21.62
CA GLU A 36 2.21 -11.65 22.70
C GLU A 36 0.88 -10.87 22.74
N ILE A 37 0.76 -10.01 23.76
CA ILE A 37 -0.35 -9.05 23.92
C ILE A 37 0.14 -7.65 23.56
N SER A 38 -0.66 -6.93 22.77
CA SER A 38 -0.47 -5.56 22.30
C SER A 38 -0.82 -4.59 23.42
N ASN A 39 0.17 -4.28 24.23
CA ASN A 39 0.10 -3.30 25.32
C ASN A 39 1.39 -2.48 25.39
N ASP A 40 1.39 -1.42 26.19
CA ASP A 40 2.55 -0.53 26.34
C ASP A 40 3.82 -1.28 26.77
N GLU A 41 3.69 -2.32 27.59
CA GLU A 41 4.82 -3.13 28.01
C GLU A 41 5.51 -3.80 26.82
N THR A 42 4.75 -4.44 25.92
CA THR A 42 5.30 -5.09 24.73
C THR A 42 5.91 -4.09 23.76
N TRP A 43 5.21 -2.99 23.48
CA TRP A 43 5.67 -1.98 22.51
C TRP A 43 6.90 -1.18 22.99
N ASN A 44 7.13 -1.09 24.30
CA ASN A 44 8.31 -0.41 24.88
C ASN A 44 9.58 -1.29 24.94
N ARG A 45 9.52 -2.58 24.58
CA ARG A 45 10.69 -3.46 24.54
C ARG A 45 11.66 -3.04 23.42
N ASP A 46 12.96 -3.23 23.60
CA ASP A 46 13.99 -2.78 22.65
C ASP A 46 13.82 -3.33 21.23
N ASN A 47 13.38 -4.59 21.10
CA ASN A 47 13.09 -5.25 19.83
C ASN A 47 11.74 -4.87 19.20
N TRP A 48 10.92 -4.08 19.90
CA TRP A 48 9.58 -3.64 19.48
C TRP A 48 9.48 -2.14 19.20
N LYS A 49 10.61 -1.41 19.24
CA LYS A 49 10.69 0.03 18.92
C LYS A 49 10.27 0.41 17.49
N ARG A 50 9.82 -0.55 16.67
CA ARG A 50 9.20 -0.28 15.37
C ARG A 50 7.72 0.01 15.59
N PRO A 51 7.16 1.12 15.09
CA PRO A 51 5.77 1.49 15.33
C PRO A 51 4.76 0.59 14.58
N PHE A 52 5.24 -0.33 13.74
CA PHE A 52 4.41 -1.05 12.80
C PHE A 52 5.03 -2.39 12.39
N PHE A 53 4.21 -3.44 12.38
CA PHE A 53 4.56 -4.76 11.86
C PHE A 53 3.49 -5.27 10.89
N TYR A 54 3.89 -6.07 9.91
CA TYR A 54 2.94 -6.65 8.96
C TYR A 54 2.13 -7.78 9.61
N ARG A 55 0.81 -7.70 9.44
CA ARG A 55 -0.15 -8.76 9.82
C ARG A 55 -0.66 -9.53 8.61
N LYS A 56 -0.85 -8.84 7.48
CA LYS A 56 -1.35 -9.48 6.26
C LYS A 56 -0.41 -10.60 5.83
N TYR A 57 -0.97 -11.74 5.44
CA TYR A 57 -0.22 -12.96 5.14
C TYR A 57 0.57 -13.56 6.31
N ASN A 58 0.25 -13.24 7.57
CA ASN A 58 0.80 -13.95 8.72
C ASN A 58 -0.13 -15.10 9.20
N SER A 59 0.43 -15.99 10.02
CA SER A 59 -0.21 -17.21 10.52
C SER A 59 -0.75 -17.13 11.95
N GLU A 60 -0.73 -15.95 12.59
CA GLU A 60 -1.09 -15.83 14.00
C GLU A 60 -2.50 -16.36 14.24
N HIS A 61 -3.44 -16.13 13.33
CA HIS A 61 -4.85 -16.51 13.48
C HIS A 61 -5.07 -18.01 13.69
N PHE A 62 -4.09 -18.86 13.38
CA PHE A 62 -4.16 -20.32 13.57
C PHE A 62 -2.91 -20.96 14.19
N ARG A 63 -1.86 -20.20 14.49
CA ARG A 63 -0.61 -20.69 15.10
C ARG A 63 -0.07 -19.72 16.15
N ASP A 64 0.68 -20.27 17.09
CA ASP A 64 1.34 -19.60 18.22
C ASP A 64 2.87 -19.77 18.18
N PHE A 65 3.43 -20.01 17.00
CA PHE A 65 4.87 -20.07 16.77
C PHE A 65 5.22 -19.46 15.41
N ASN A 66 6.49 -19.07 15.27
CA ASN A 66 7.06 -18.55 14.04
C ASN A 66 8.03 -19.56 13.44
N ASP A 67 7.95 -19.77 12.13
CA ASP A 67 8.90 -20.56 11.36
C ASP A 67 9.06 -19.98 9.93
N TYR A 68 9.89 -20.63 9.12
CA TYR A 68 10.08 -20.25 7.71
C TYR A 68 9.07 -20.92 6.77
N HIS A 69 8.02 -21.58 7.29
CA HIS A 69 7.05 -22.37 6.51
C HIS A 69 5.63 -21.81 6.63
N HIS A 70 5.23 -21.03 5.62
CA HIS A 70 3.92 -20.42 5.59
C HIS A 70 2.98 -21.08 4.57
N PRO A 71 1.80 -21.59 4.98
CA PRO A 71 0.89 -22.30 4.07
C PRO A 71 -0.03 -21.36 3.27
N THR A 72 0.00 -20.04 3.53
CA THR A 72 -0.87 -19.11 2.80
C THR A 72 -0.30 -18.80 1.43
N ASN A 73 -1.09 -19.09 0.40
CA ASN A 73 -0.77 -18.76 -0.98
C ASN A 73 -0.64 -17.24 -1.19
N VAL A 74 0.36 -16.84 -1.98
CA VAL A 74 0.52 -15.46 -2.46
C VAL A 74 -0.49 -15.20 -3.57
N ARG A 75 -1.22 -14.08 -3.50
CA ARG A 75 -2.14 -13.67 -4.57
C ARG A 75 -1.39 -12.77 -5.52
N LEU A 76 -1.07 -13.28 -6.71
CA LEU A 76 -0.43 -12.49 -7.77
C LEU A 76 -1.42 -11.53 -8.44
N VAL A 77 -2.66 -11.98 -8.64
CA VAL A 77 -3.77 -11.18 -9.18
C VAL A 77 -5.03 -11.53 -8.41
N ARG A 78 -5.83 -10.50 -8.12
CA ARG A 78 -7.18 -10.67 -7.56
C ARG A 78 -8.11 -9.61 -8.08
N PHE A 79 -9.41 -9.90 -8.01
CA PHE A 79 -10.40 -9.12 -8.71
C PHE A 79 -10.51 -7.65 -8.25
N ALA A 80 -10.21 -7.32 -6.99
CA ALA A 80 -10.19 -5.92 -6.56
C ALA A 80 -9.09 -5.10 -7.27
N ASP A 81 -7.92 -5.68 -7.55
CA ASP A 81 -6.88 -5.00 -8.32
C ASP A 81 -7.38 -4.72 -9.75
N VAL A 82 -8.05 -5.70 -10.38
CA VAL A 82 -8.68 -5.53 -11.70
C VAL A 82 -9.70 -4.41 -11.70
N LEU A 83 -10.58 -4.35 -10.69
CA LEU A 83 -11.57 -3.27 -10.56
C LEU A 83 -10.90 -1.89 -10.44
N LEU A 84 -9.86 -1.77 -9.62
CA LEU A 84 -9.15 -0.51 -9.41
C LEU A 84 -8.32 -0.09 -10.63
N MET A 85 -7.68 -1.04 -11.33
CA MET A 85 -6.98 -0.78 -12.60
C MET A 85 -7.97 -0.35 -13.68
N TYR A 86 -9.13 -1.01 -13.77
CA TYR A 86 -10.15 -0.66 -14.76
C TYR A 86 -10.73 0.73 -14.50
N ALA A 87 -11.01 1.06 -13.23
CA ALA A 87 -11.40 2.41 -12.83
C ALA A 87 -10.36 3.47 -13.22
N GLU A 88 -9.06 3.15 -13.05
CA GLU A 88 -7.98 4.01 -13.49
C GLU A 88 -7.98 4.24 -14.99
N CYS A 89 -8.10 3.16 -15.78
CA CYS A 89 -8.14 3.22 -17.23
C CYS A 89 -9.30 4.10 -17.71
N ILE A 90 -10.50 3.94 -17.15
CA ILE A 90 -11.67 4.77 -17.48
C ILE A 90 -11.37 6.25 -17.19
N ALA A 91 -10.84 6.56 -16.00
CA ALA A 91 -10.53 7.94 -15.64
C ALA A 91 -9.46 8.56 -16.57
N GLN A 92 -8.36 7.85 -16.82
CA GLN A 92 -7.22 8.35 -17.61
C GLN A 92 -7.53 8.46 -19.12
N SER A 93 -8.40 7.60 -19.65
CA SER A 93 -8.85 7.64 -21.05
C SER A 93 -9.90 8.71 -21.34
N GLY A 94 -10.36 9.45 -20.33
CA GLY A 94 -11.42 10.45 -20.47
C GLY A 94 -12.83 9.86 -20.49
N GLY A 95 -12.99 8.58 -20.12
CA GLY A 95 -14.28 7.92 -20.00
C GLY A 95 -15.16 8.46 -18.86
N SER A 96 -16.33 7.81 -18.69
CA SER A 96 -17.33 8.17 -17.68
C SER A 96 -16.77 8.11 -16.26
N LEU A 97 -16.70 9.27 -15.59
CA LEU A 97 -16.19 9.34 -14.22
C LEU A 97 -17.10 8.58 -13.24
N SER A 98 -18.41 8.59 -13.45
CA SER A 98 -19.35 7.84 -12.63
C SER A 98 -19.12 6.33 -12.71
N ASP A 99 -18.73 5.82 -13.89
CA ASP A 99 -18.45 4.39 -14.08
C ASP A 99 -17.16 4.01 -13.36
N ALA A 100 -16.13 4.85 -13.44
CA ALA A 100 -14.89 4.67 -12.69
C ALA A 100 -15.14 4.66 -11.17
N VAL A 101 -15.96 5.58 -10.67
CA VAL A 101 -16.37 5.65 -9.26
C VAL A 101 -17.09 4.38 -8.83
N ALA A 102 -18.00 3.85 -9.65
CA ALA A 102 -18.75 2.62 -9.31
C ALA A 102 -17.84 1.41 -9.09
N HIS A 103 -16.72 1.29 -9.82
CA HIS A 103 -15.74 0.22 -9.60
C HIS A 103 -14.97 0.38 -8.29
N VAL A 104 -14.60 1.60 -7.91
CA VAL A 104 -13.96 1.89 -6.62
C VAL A 104 -14.93 1.62 -5.47
N ASP A 105 -16.18 2.07 -5.59
CA ASP A 105 -17.21 1.87 -4.58
C ASP A 105 -17.55 0.40 -4.37
N ARG A 106 -17.41 -0.45 -5.40
CA ARG A 106 -17.54 -1.91 -5.25
C ARG A 106 -16.45 -2.52 -4.37
N VAL A 107 -15.23 -1.99 -4.41
CA VAL A 107 -14.14 -2.44 -3.52
C VAL A 107 -14.38 -1.96 -2.09
N ARG A 108 -14.81 -0.70 -1.95
CA ARG A 108 -15.11 -0.06 -0.66
C ARG A 108 -16.28 -0.73 0.06
N SER A 109 -17.38 -1.02 -0.65
CA SER A 109 -18.57 -1.62 -0.06
C SER A 109 -18.33 -3.01 0.53
N ARG A 110 -17.42 -3.79 -0.05
CA ARG A 110 -17.04 -5.12 0.47
C ARG A 110 -16.46 -5.06 1.89
N VAL A 111 -15.82 -3.95 2.26
CA VAL A 111 -15.27 -3.69 3.60
C VAL A 111 -16.08 -2.66 4.37
N GLU A 112 -17.36 -2.49 4.01
CA GLU A 112 -18.30 -1.58 4.68
C GLU A 112 -17.87 -0.11 4.67
N MET A 113 -16.95 0.27 3.77
CA MET A 113 -16.54 1.66 3.61
C MET A 113 -17.59 2.44 2.80
N PRO A 114 -17.90 3.69 3.20
CA PRO A 114 -18.85 4.54 2.50
C PRO A 114 -18.49 4.70 1.03
N ALA A 115 -19.50 4.84 0.16
CA ALA A 115 -19.28 5.27 -1.21
C ALA A 115 -18.49 6.59 -1.24
N LEU A 116 -17.67 6.79 -2.28
CA LEU A 116 -16.84 7.99 -2.42
C LEU A 116 -17.68 9.28 -2.36
N ALA A 117 -18.92 9.26 -2.87
CA ALA A 117 -19.81 10.41 -2.80
C ALA A 117 -20.10 10.90 -1.37
N VAL A 118 -19.96 10.04 -0.36
CA VAL A 118 -20.24 10.36 1.05
C VAL A 118 -19.06 11.05 1.72
N ASN A 119 -17.86 10.48 1.58
CA ASN A 119 -16.69 10.93 2.34
C ASN A 119 -15.53 11.48 1.49
N HIS A 120 -15.64 11.41 0.16
CA HIS A 120 -14.72 12.03 -0.82
C HIS A 120 -15.52 12.66 -1.97
N PRO A 121 -16.47 13.58 -1.73
CA PRO A 121 -17.36 14.13 -2.77
C PRO A 121 -16.62 14.81 -3.93
N ASP A 122 -15.43 15.35 -3.68
CA ASP A 122 -14.60 15.94 -4.74
C ASP A 122 -14.15 14.87 -5.76
N ALA A 123 -13.89 13.64 -5.31
CA ALA A 123 -13.47 12.54 -6.18
C ALA A 123 -14.60 12.03 -7.09
N VAL A 124 -15.88 12.40 -6.85
CA VAL A 124 -16.97 12.03 -7.77
C VAL A 124 -17.24 13.07 -8.86
N SER A 125 -16.74 14.30 -8.68
CA SER A 125 -16.97 15.41 -9.60
C SER A 125 -15.69 15.91 -10.31
N ASN A 126 -14.52 15.63 -9.74
CA ASN A 126 -13.22 16.06 -10.26
C ASN A 126 -12.33 14.85 -10.55
N ARG A 127 -11.95 14.69 -11.82
CA ARG A 127 -11.12 13.56 -12.28
C ARG A 127 -9.73 13.52 -11.66
N ASN A 128 -9.11 14.67 -11.37
CA ASN A 128 -7.81 14.72 -10.70
C ASN A 128 -7.93 14.30 -9.23
N ALA A 129 -8.99 14.75 -8.55
CA ALA A 129 -9.30 14.31 -7.19
C ALA A 129 -9.61 12.80 -7.16
N PHE A 130 -10.35 12.29 -8.15
CA PHE A 130 -10.61 10.87 -8.32
C PHE A 130 -9.32 10.07 -8.42
N VAL A 131 -8.41 10.45 -9.32
CA VAL A 131 -7.13 9.74 -9.50
C VAL A 131 -6.33 9.74 -8.19
N LYS A 132 -6.23 10.86 -7.48
CA LYS A 132 -5.54 10.91 -6.18
C LYS A 132 -6.21 10.01 -5.13
N ARG A 133 -7.54 9.94 -5.11
CA ARG A 133 -8.27 9.04 -4.21
C ARG A 133 -8.11 7.58 -4.59
N LEU A 134 -8.11 7.26 -5.88
CA LEU A 134 -7.83 5.92 -6.40
C LEU A 134 -6.43 5.45 -6.01
N GLN A 135 -5.42 6.33 -6.10
CA GLN A 135 -4.05 6.03 -5.64
C GLN A 135 -4.00 5.68 -4.15
N MET A 136 -4.81 6.34 -3.32
CA MET A 136 -4.98 6.00 -1.91
C MET A 136 -5.71 4.66 -1.75
N GLU A 137 -6.81 4.46 -2.47
CA GLU A 137 -7.60 3.22 -2.38
C GLU A 137 -6.77 1.98 -2.74
N ARG A 138 -5.94 2.07 -3.78
CA ARG A 138 -4.98 1.02 -4.14
C ARG A 138 -3.97 0.77 -3.02
N ALA A 139 -3.45 1.82 -2.38
CA ALA A 139 -2.52 1.67 -1.26
C ALA A 139 -3.16 0.97 -0.05
N LEU A 140 -4.43 1.26 0.25
CA LEU A 140 -5.18 0.63 1.35
C LEU A 140 -5.56 -0.81 1.02
N GLU A 141 -6.10 -1.03 -0.19
CA GLU A 141 -6.59 -2.34 -0.61
C GLU A 141 -5.45 -3.35 -0.82
N LEU A 142 -4.40 -2.92 -1.52
CA LEU A 142 -3.30 -3.76 -2.01
C LEU A 142 -2.03 -3.65 -1.17
N ALA A 143 -2.15 -3.13 0.06
CA ALA A 143 -1.04 -3.05 0.99
C ALA A 143 -0.33 -4.42 1.10
N THR A 144 1.00 -4.39 1.08
CA THR A 144 1.91 -5.56 1.18
C THR A 144 1.80 -6.60 0.07
N GLU A 145 1.10 -6.31 -1.04
CA GLU A 145 0.91 -7.25 -2.16
C GLU A 145 1.86 -6.98 -3.35
N GLY A 146 2.89 -6.14 -3.18
CA GLY A 146 3.92 -5.90 -4.20
C GLY A 146 3.56 -4.88 -5.29
N HIS A 147 2.38 -4.24 -5.22
CA HIS A 147 1.94 -3.31 -6.27
C HIS A 147 2.49 -1.88 -6.12
N ARG A 148 2.75 -1.44 -4.88
CA ARG A 148 2.97 -0.02 -4.57
C ARG A 148 4.13 0.61 -5.34
N TRP A 149 5.25 -0.12 -5.48
CA TRP A 149 6.41 0.36 -6.22
C TRP A 149 6.10 0.58 -7.71
N ALA A 150 5.49 -0.43 -8.35
CA ALA A 150 5.10 -0.34 -9.75
C ALA A 150 4.07 0.78 -9.99
N ASP A 151 3.12 0.95 -9.07
CA ASP A 151 2.15 2.03 -9.06
C ASP A 151 2.81 3.42 -8.98
N ILE A 152 3.73 3.62 -8.03
CA ILE A 152 4.49 4.87 -7.88
C ILE A 152 5.25 5.22 -9.17
N LYS A 153 5.93 4.23 -9.77
CA LYS A 153 6.67 4.40 -11.02
C LYS A 153 5.77 4.78 -12.18
N ARG A 154 4.70 4.01 -12.44
CA ARG A 154 3.82 4.26 -13.61
C ARG A 154 3.00 5.54 -13.47
N TRP A 155 2.80 6.04 -12.25
CA TRP A 155 2.24 7.37 -11.99
C TRP A 155 3.23 8.51 -12.14
N ARG A 156 4.50 8.22 -12.48
CA ARG A 156 5.55 9.22 -12.70
C ARG A 156 5.83 10.10 -11.49
N LEU A 157 5.62 9.54 -10.28
CA LEU A 157 5.90 10.25 -9.04
C LEU A 157 7.41 10.34 -8.76
N LEU A 158 8.22 9.49 -9.41
CA LEU A 158 9.68 9.49 -9.26
C LEU A 158 10.39 10.38 -10.28
N ASP A 159 9.66 10.91 -11.27
CA ASP A 159 10.22 11.64 -12.42
C ASP A 159 10.51 13.12 -12.08
N SER A 160 10.02 13.62 -10.94
CA SER A 160 10.16 15.02 -10.54
C SER A 160 10.29 15.20 -9.02
N GLN A 161 10.93 16.29 -8.61
CA GLN A 161 11.11 16.60 -7.18
C GLN A 161 9.75 16.76 -6.48
N THR A 162 8.77 17.39 -7.13
CA THR A 162 7.40 17.53 -6.61
C THR A 162 6.74 16.18 -6.32
N GLY A 163 6.96 15.17 -7.17
CA GLY A 163 6.42 13.82 -6.95
C GLY A 163 7.13 13.10 -5.79
N VAL A 164 8.46 13.23 -5.70
CA VAL A 164 9.26 12.67 -4.61
C VAL A 164 8.90 13.32 -3.27
N ASP A 165 8.68 14.63 -3.25
CA ASP A 165 8.29 15.35 -2.03
C ASP A 165 6.92 14.91 -1.52
N GLN A 166 5.96 14.61 -2.41
CA GLN A 166 4.68 13.99 -2.04
C GLN A 166 4.86 12.61 -1.38
N LEU A 167 5.90 11.86 -1.75
CA LEU A 167 6.20 10.57 -1.12
C LEU A 167 6.87 10.78 0.25
N LYS A 168 7.81 11.72 0.35
CA LYS A 168 8.49 12.09 1.61
C LYS A 168 7.54 12.54 2.70
N GLU A 169 6.44 13.23 2.35
CA GLU A 169 5.38 13.62 3.31
C GLU A 169 4.80 12.42 4.07
N ARG A 170 4.87 11.22 3.50
CA ARG A 170 4.29 9.99 4.06
C ARG A 170 5.33 8.98 4.48
N ASP A 171 6.54 9.08 3.96
CA ASP A 171 7.61 8.13 4.14
C ASP A 171 8.96 8.85 4.11
N PRO A 172 9.56 9.15 5.28
CA PRO A 172 10.84 9.84 5.35
C PRO A 172 12.00 9.02 4.75
N ASP A 173 11.83 7.71 4.49
CA ASP A 173 12.86 6.92 3.84
C ASP A 173 13.09 7.38 2.40
N PHE A 174 12.14 8.08 1.76
CA PHE A 174 12.35 8.73 0.46
C PHE A 174 13.32 9.92 0.49
N ASN A 175 13.87 10.31 1.65
CA ASN A 175 14.90 11.35 1.73
C ASN A 175 16.21 10.98 1.01
N ASN A 176 16.49 9.69 0.83
CA ASN A 176 17.67 9.21 0.09
C ASN A 176 17.38 8.94 -1.39
N PHE A 177 16.16 9.20 -1.89
CA PHE A 177 15.80 8.91 -3.26
C PHE A 177 16.46 9.90 -4.24
N VAL A 178 17.14 9.39 -5.27
CA VAL A 178 17.79 10.18 -6.32
C VAL A 178 17.08 9.91 -7.65
N ILE A 179 16.52 10.96 -8.24
CA ILE A 179 15.81 10.93 -9.53
C ILE A 179 16.79 10.50 -10.63
N GLY A 180 16.35 9.58 -11.49
CA GLY A 180 17.18 8.99 -12.57
C GLY A 180 18.21 7.96 -12.08
N ARG A 181 18.17 7.59 -10.80
CA ARG A 181 19.10 6.60 -10.22
C ARG A 181 18.41 5.52 -9.40
N HIS A 182 17.43 5.85 -8.57
CA HIS A 182 16.83 4.85 -7.67
C HIS A 182 15.50 4.29 -8.20
N ASP A 183 15.09 4.66 -9.42
CA ASP A 183 13.83 4.20 -10.02
C ASP A 183 13.95 2.81 -10.67
N CYS A 184 15.15 2.26 -10.85
CA CYS A 184 15.33 0.86 -11.25
C CYS A 184 16.52 0.19 -10.56
N LEU A 185 16.59 -1.14 -10.68
CA LEU A 185 17.69 -1.92 -10.14
C LEU A 185 18.90 -1.84 -11.08
N PRO A 186 20.12 -1.76 -10.55
CA PRO A 186 21.32 -1.85 -11.38
C PRO A 186 21.43 -3.22 -12.03
N VAL A 187 22.06 -3.27 -13.20
CA VAL A 187 22.50 -4.53 -13.78
C VAL A 187 23.54 -5.14 -12.81
N PRO A 188 23.39 -6.42 -12.40
CA PRO A 188 24.36 -7.06 -11.52
C PRO A 188 25.78 -6.94 -12.08
N SER A 189 26.76 -6.59 -11.23
CA SER A 189 28.12 -6.33 -11.69
C SER A 189 28.76 -7.52 -12.41
N ASP A 190 28.43 -8.74 -12.01
CA ASP A 190 28.91 -9.96 -12.68
C ASP A 190 28.41 -10.06 -14.12
N GLU A 191 27.19 -9.61 -14.42
CA GLU A 191 26.65 -9.60 -15.79
C GLU A 191 27.40 -8.60 -16.67
N VAL A 192 27.72 -7.41 -16.13
CA VAL A 192 28.50 -6.38 -16.84
C VAL A 192 29.95 -6.84 -17.04
N ASN A 193 30.57 -7.45 -16.03
CA ASN A 193 31.96 -7.89 -16.07
C ASN A 193 32.17 -9.08 -17.03
N ASN A 194 31.19 -9.99 -17.10
CA ASN A 194 31.30 -11.20 -17.92
C ASN A 194 30.83 -11.02 -19.36
N ASN A 195 30.05 -9.96 -19.67
CA ASN A 195 29.53 -9.71 -21.01
C ASN A 195 30.01 -8.36 -21.56
N PRO A 196 31.00 -8.32 -22.47
CA PRO A 196 31.51 -7.06 -23.02
C PRO A 196 30.49 -6.29 -23.87
N ASN A 197 29.35 -6.88 -24.21
CA ASN A 197 28.26 -6.22 -24.93
C ASN A 197 27.22 -5.57 -24.01
N ILE A 198 27.37 -5.69 -22.68
CA ILE A 198 26.49 -5.09 -21.69
C ILE A 198 27.29 -4.04 -20.93
N SER A 199 26.81 -2.80 -20.93
CA SER A 199 27.30 -1.75 -20.04
C SER A 199 26.36 -1.57 -18.87
N GLN A 200 26.88 -1.06 -17.75
CA GLN A 200 26.00 -0.55 -16.70
C GLN A 200 25.14 0.58 -17.26
N SER A 201 23.89 0.64 -16.80
CA SER A 201 23.00 1.74 -17.16
C SER A 201 23.53 3.05 -16.56
N SER A 202 23.49 4.14 -17.33
CA SER A 202 23.73 5.49 -16.78
C SER A 202 22.66 5.89 -15.78
N ASP A 203 21.49 5.28 -15.91
CA ASP A 203 20.31 5.53 -15.11
C ASP A 203 20.09 4.22 -14.33
N CYS A 204 20.25 4.25 -13.00
CA CYS A 204 20.20 3.10 -12.08
C CYS A 204 21.51 2.41 -11.69
N TYR A 205 22.27 3.04 -10.79
CA TYR A 205 23.47 2.50 -10.15
C TYR A 205 23.53 2.89 -8.66
N TYR A 206 24.22 2.11 -7.83
CA TYR A 206 24.44 2.42 -6.39
C TYR A 206 25.31 3.63 -6.18
#